data_AF-A0A0F7SSZ1-F1
#
_entry.id   AF-A0A0F7SSZ1-F1
#
_cell.length_a   1.000
_cell.length_b   1.000
_cell.length_c   1.000
_cell.angle_alpha   90.00
_cell.angle_beta   90.00
_cell.angle_gamma   90.00
#
_symmetry.space_group_name_H-M   'P 1'
#
loop_
_entity.id
_entity.type
_entity.pdbx_description
1 polymer ?
#
loop_
_entity_poly.entity_id
_entity_poly.type
_entity_poly.pdbx_seq_one_letter_code
_entity_poly.pdbx_strand_id
1 'polypeptide(L)'
;MSRQPIGEVIQEFADGGNYIKNKLDSAARELLNAEYAKQESAKKEKAAGSAVAVDEKDVAFIVSEFEITRSQAEESLRSSNGDLTKALENLVALPSK
;
A
#
# COMPACT_ATOMS: atom_id res chain seq x y z
N MET A 1 15.90 -6.24 38.44
CA MET A 1 14.54 -5.95 37.96
C MET A 1 14.40 -4.44 37.82
N SER A 2 14.49 -3.92 36.59
CA SER A 2 14.38 -2.47 36.34
C SER A 2 12.93 -2.03 36.49
N ARG A 3 12.67 -1.19 37.49
CA ARG A 3 11.35 -0.58 37.74
C ARG A 3 11.08 0.39 36.59
N GLN A 4 10.16 0.06 35.69
CA GLN A 4 9.74 1.04 34.68
C GLN A 4 9.03 2.19 35.41
N PRO A 5 9.32 3.45 35.04
CA PRO A 5 8.67 4.59 35.65
C PRO A 5 7.17 4.53 35.34
N ILE A 6 6.36 4.30 36.37
CA ILE A 6 4.90 4.35 36.25
C ILE A 6 4.57 5.84 36.09
N GLY A 7 4.20 6.25 34.87
CA GLY A 7 3.80 7.63 34.60
C GLY A 7 2.59 7.99 35.47
N GLU A 8 2.69 9.11 36.17
CA GLU A 8 1.62 9.60 37.05
C GLU A 8 0.32 9.79 36.24
N VAL A 9 -0.79 9.38 36.85
CA VAL A 9 -2.13 9.59 36.29
C VAL A 9 -2.46 11.07 36.47
N ILE A 10 -2.58 11.79 35.36
CA ILE A 10 -2.83 13.23 35.35
C ILE A 10 -4.32 13.51 35.54
N GLN A 11 -5.18 12.64 35.02
CA GLN A 11 -6.62 12.78 35.12
C GLN A 11 -7.32 11.43 35.03
N GLU A 12 -8.32 11.22 35.88
CA GLU A 12 -9.24 10.08 35.82
C GLU A 12 -10.56 10.56 35.21
N PHE A 13 -11.16 9.73 34.36
CA PHE A 13 -12.42 10.00 33.69
C PHE A 13 -13.55 9.21 34.34
N ALA A 14 -14.77 9.74 34.29
CA ALA A 14 -15.95 9.13 34.92
C ALA A 14 -16.35 7.76 34.31
N ASP A 15 -15.83 7.45 33.13
CA ASP A 15 -15.97 6.16 32.44
C ASP A 15 -14.92 5.12 32.87
N GLY A 16 -14.05 5.46 33.84
CA GLY A 16 -12.97 4.60 34.32
C GLY A 16 -11.70 4.65 33.47
N GLY A 17 -11.63 5.54 32.47
CA GLY A 17 -10.40 5.83 31.74
C GLY A 17 -9.42 6.68 32.55
N ASN A 18 -8.12 6.55 32.27
CA ASN A 18 -7.07 7.35 32.92
C ASN A 18 -6.14 7.97 31.88
N TYR A 19 -5.88 9.27 32.00
CA TYR A 19 -4.91 10.00 31.18
C TYR A 19 -3.50 9.91 31.78
N ILE A 20 -2.58 9.32 31.04
CA ILE A 20 -1.15 9.25 31.37
C ILE A 20 -0.37 9.78 30.16
N LYS A 21 0.26 10.95 30.29
CA LYS A 21 0.96 11.63 29.18
C LYS A 21 1.97 10.74 28.45
N ASN A 22 2.79 9.99 29.18
CA ASN A 22 3.79 9.10 28.58
C ASN A 22 3.16 8.00 27.72
N LYS A 23 1.97 7.50 28.09
CA LYS A 23 1.24 6.50 27.30
C LYS A 23 0.66 7.13 26.04
N LEU A 24 0.17 8.37 26.12
CA LEU A 24 -0.32 9.09 24.94
C LEU A 24 0.83 9.38 23.96
N ASP A 25 1.97 9.89 24.46
CA ASP A 25 3.13 10.22 23.62
C ASP A 25 3.71 8.98 22.92
N SER A 26 3.74 7.83 23.60
CA SER A 26 4.18 6.56 23.00
C SER A 26 3.19 6.05 21.95
N ALA A 27 1.90 6.01 22.25
CA ALA A 27 0.87 5.59 21.31
C ALA A 27 0.83 6.49 20.05
N ALA A 28 0.98 7.81 20.22
CA ALA A 28 1.05 8.76 19.10
C ALA A 28 2.25 8.48 18.19
N ARG A 29 3.43 8.19 18.77
CA ARG A 29 4.63 7.82 18.00
C ARG A 29 4.46 6.50 17.26
N GLU A 30 3.85 5.51 17.90
CA GLU A 30 3.56 4.21 17.28
C GLU A 30 2.65 4.34 16.06
N LEU A 31 1.57 5.13 16.18
CA LEU A 31 0.68 5.42 15.05
C LEU A 31 1.41 6.13 13.91
N LEU A 32 2.23 7.13 14.22
CA LEU A 32 3.02 7.85 13.22
C LEU A 32 4.01 6.92 12.49
N ASN A 33 4.69 6.05 13.24
CA ASN A 33 5.61 5.06 12.66
C ASN A 33 4.88 4.03 11.80
N ALA A 34 3.68 3.60 12.20
CA ALA A 34 2.86 2.68 11.42
C ALA A 34 2.42 3.31 10.09
N GLU A 35 2.03 4.58 10.09
CA GLU A 35 1.67 5.30 8.87
C GLU A 35 2.89 5.49 7.94
N TYR A 36 4.06 5.83 8.48
CA TYR A 36 5.29 5.88 7.67
C TYR A 36 5.66 4.51 7.07
N ALA A 37 5.54 3.43 7.84
CA ALA A 37 5.83 2.08 7.36
C ALA A 37 4.86 1.64 6.23
N LYS A 38 3.58 2.01 6.31
CA LYS A 38 2.60 1.79 5.22
C LYS A 38 2.96 2.59 3.97
N GLN A 39 3.37 3.84 4.13
CA GLN A 39 3.78 4.66 2.98
C GLN A 39 5.07 4.14 2.33
N GLU A 40 6.02 3.64 3.13
CA GLU A 40 7.25 3.05 2.61
C GLU A 40 7.00 1.73 1.87
N SER A 41 6.11 0.87 2.38
CA SER A 41 5.72 -0.37 1.70
C SER A 41 5.01 -0.08 0.37
N ALA A 42 4.06 0.86 0.35
CA ALA A 42 3.40 1.30 -0.89
C ALA A 42 4.38 1.88 -1.93
N LYS A 43 5.44 2.57 -1.48
CA LYS A 43 6.50 3.08 -2.37
C LYS A 43 7.39 1.95 -2.90
N LYS A 44 7.72 0.96 -2.08
CA LYS A 44 8.52 -0.20 -2.48
C LYS A 44 7.78 -1.10 -3.47
N GLU A 45 6.47 -1.29 -3.30
CA GLU A 45 5.61 -1.99 -4.26
C GLU A 45 5.55 -1.26 -5.61
N LYS A 46 5.40 0.07 -5.60
CA LYS A 46 5.45 0.88 -6.84
C LYS A 46 6.81 0.84 -7.52
N ALA A 47 7.90 0.84 -6.74
CA ALA A 47 9.26 0.75 -7.29
C ALA A 47 9.52 -0.63 -7.91
N ALA A 48 9.05 -1.72 -7.28
CA ALA A 48 9.16 -3.07 -7.83
C ALA A 48 8.36 -3.23 -9.14
N GLY A 49 7.17 -2.63 -9.25
CA GLY A 49 6.38 -2.62 -10.49
C GLY A 49 6.95 -1.75 -11.63
N SER A 50 7.77 -0.75 -11.30
CA SER A 50 8.39 0.15 -12.29
C SER A 50 9.63 -0.42 -13.01
N ALA A 51 10.20 -1.52 -12.50
CA ALA A 51 11.41 -2.13 -13.07
C ALA A 51 11.12 -3.10 -14.22
N VAL A 52 9.83 -3.40 -14.48
CA VAL A 52 9.42 -4.27 -15.59
C VAL A 52 9.49 -3.47 -16.89
N ALA A 53 10.39 -3.85 -17.78
CA ALA A 53 10.44 -3.31 -19.13
C ALA A 53 9.16 -3.73 -19.88
N VAL A 54 8.40 -2.74 -20.36
CA VAL A 54 7.17 -2.94 -21.12
C VAL A 54 7.48 -2.68 -22.61
N ASP A 55 7.14 -3.61 -23.49
CA ASP A 55 7.29 -3.41 -24.94
C ASP A 55 6.18 -2.46 -25.44
N GLU A 56 6.57 -1.43 -26.19
CA GLU A 56 5.62 -0.47 -26.77
C GLU A 56 4.68 -1.10 -27.79
N LYS A 57 5.11 -2.18 -28.46
CA LYS A 57 4.27 -2.92 -29.42
C LYS A 57 3.10 -3.61 -28.73
N ASP A 58 3.37 -4.22 -27.57
CA ASP A 58 2.36 -4.92 -26.78
C ASP A 58 1.36 -3.92 -26.19
N VAL A 59 1.84 -2.76 -25.75
CA VAL A 59 0.97 -1.65 -25.31
C VAL A 59 0.05 -1.19 -26.44
N ALA A 60 0.59 -0.98 -27.64
CA ALA A 60 -0.19 -0.55 -28.79
C ALA A 60 -1.25 -1.59 -29.19
N PHE A 61 -0.90 -2.88 -29.12
CA PHE A 61 -1.82 -3.98 -29.39
C PHE A 61 -2.98 -4.03 -28.38
N ILE A 62 -2.69 -3.92 -27.08
CA ILE A 62 -3.75 -3.91 -26.06
C ILE A 62 -4.67 -2.69 -26.23
N VAL A 63 -4.10 -1.51 -26.52
CA VAL A 63 -4.89 -0.29 -26.76
C VAL A 63 -5.81 -0.45 -27.97
N SER A 64 -5.34 -1.08 -29.06
CA SER A 64 -6.17 -1.28 -30.25
C SER A 64 -7.28 -2.32 -30.06
N GLU A 65 -7.01 -3.40 -29.31
CA GLU A 65 -7.97 -4.50 -29.14
C GLU A 65 -8.99 -4.26 -28.02
N PHE A 66 -8.59 -3.62 -26.93
CA PHE A 66 -9.47 -3.41 -25.75
C PHE A 66 -10.02 -1.99 -25.64
N GLU A 67 -9.59 -1.08 -26.54
CA GLU A 67 -9.99 0.33 -26.55
C GLU A 67 -9.78 1.04 -25.19
N ILE A 68 -8.78 0.59 -24.42
CA ILE A 68 -8.41 1.19 -23.13
C ILE A 68 -7.34 2.27 -23.29
N THR A 69 -7.19 3.12 -22.28
CA THR A 69 -6.14 4.13 -22.30
C THR A 69 -4.74 3.50 -22.26
N ARG A 70 -3.75 4.15 -22.87
CA ARG A 70 -2.35 3.70 -22.84
C ARG A 70 -1.85 3.44 -21.41
N SER A 71 -2.24 4.30 -20.46
CA SER A 71 -1.89 4.14 -19.04
C SER A 71 -2.41 2.82 -18.45
N GLN A 72 -3.64 2.43 -18.79
CA GLN A 72 -4.24 1.18 -18.31
C GLN A 72 -3.62 -0.05 -18.98
N ALA A 73 -3.29 0.04 -20.28
CA ALA A 73 -2.58 -1.02 -20.99
C ALA A 73 -1.18 -1.27 -20.39
N GLU A 74 -0.43 -0.21 -20.12
CA GLU A 74 0.88 -0.32 -19.48
C GLU A 74 0.78 -0.85 -18.04
N GLU A 75 -0.26 -0.50 -17.30
CA GLU A 75 -0.49 -1.03 -15.95
C GLU A 75 -0.77 -2.54 -15.99
N SER A 76 -1.65 -3.00 -16.89
CA SER A 76 -1.94 -4.43 -17.08
C SER A 76 -0.69 -5.24 -17.44
N LEU A 77 0.16 -4.70 -18.33
CA LEU A 77 1.42 -5.33 -18.70
C LEU A 77 2.42 -5.35 -17.53
N ARG A 78 2.55 -4.26 -16.76
CA ARG A 78 3.43 -4.22 -15.58
C ARG A 78 2.98 -5.22 -14.51
N SER A 79 1.68 -5.31 -14.23
CA SER A 79 1.11 -6.30 -13.30
C SER A 79 1.37 -7.74 -13.75
N SER A 80 1.53 -7.96 -15.05
CA SER A 80 1.80 -9.27 -15.65
C SER A 80 3.30 -9.51 -15.92
N ASN A 81 4.20 -8.69 -15.37
CA ASN A 81 5.65 -8.75 -15.59
C ASN A 81 6.08 -8.68 -17.08
N GLY A 82 5.33 -7.94 -17.90
CA GLY A 82 5.61 -7.78 -19.33
C GLY A 82 5.16 -8.97 -20.20
N ASP A 83 4.42 -9.92 -19.64
CA ASP A 83 3.85 -11.05 -20.39
C ASP A 83 2.49 -10.66 -21.00
N LEU A 84 2.46 -10.49 -22.33
CA LEU A 84 1.25 -10.14 -23.07
C LEU A 84 0.12 -11.15 -22.85
N THR A 85 0.42 -12.45 -22.86
CA THR A 85 -0.64 -13.48 -22.76
C THR A 85 -1.35 -13.43 -21.42
N LYS A 86 -0.59 -13.31 -20.33
CA LYS A 86 -1.15 -13.13 -18.99
C LYS A 86 -1.90 -11.82 -18.82
N ALA A 87 -1.39 -10.73 -19.42
CA ALA A 87 -2.08 -9.44 -19.40
C ALA A 87 -3.46 -9.54 -20.07
N LEU A 88 -3.56 -10.24 -21.21
CA LEU A 88 -4.82 -10.49 -21.91
C LEU A 88 -5.76 -11.40 -21.11
N GLU A 89 -5.25 -12.48 -20.51
CA GLU A 89 -6.03 -13.36 -19.63
C GLU A 89 -6.63 -12.59 -18.46
N ASN A 90 -5.85 -11.72 -17.82
CA ASN A 90 -6.30 -10.89 -16.70
C ASN A 90 -7.33 -9.82 -17.12
N LEU A 91 -7.21 -9.26 -18.32
CA LEU A 91 -8.16 -8.28 -18.85
C LEU A 91 -9.52 -8.90 -19.20
N VAL A 92 -9.53 -10.17 -19.60
CA VAL A 92 -10.76 -10.91 -19.95
C VAL A 92 -11.35 -11.63 -18.75
N ALA A 93 -10.55 -11.97 -17.74
CA ALA A 93 -11.03 -12.59 -16.51
C ALA A 93 -12.03 -11.67 -15.80
N LEU A 94 -13.24 -12.19 -15.56
CA LEU A 94 -14.26 -11.52 -14.76
C LEU A 94 -13.71 -11.28 -13.34
N PRO A 95 -14.00 -10.14 -12.69
CA PRO A 95 -13.60 -9.91 -11.32
C PRO A 95 -14.23 -11.00 -10.44
N SER A 96 -13.39 -11.90 -9.92
CA SER A 96 -13.81 -12.90 -8.95
C SER A 96 -14.33 -12.16 -7.73
N LYS A 97 -15.65 -12.24 -7.55
CA LYS A 97 -16.43 -11.56 -6.50
C LYS A 97 -16.15 -12.13 -5.13
#